data_AF-A0A0N5CMR1-F1
#
_entry.id   AF-A0A0N5CMR1-F1
#
_cell.length_a   1.000
_cell.length_b   1.000
_cell.length_c   1.000
_cell.angle_alpha   90.00
_cell.angle_beta   90.00
_cell.angle_gamma   90.00
#
_symmetry.space_group_name_H-M   'P 1'
#
loop_
_entity.id
_entity.type
_entity.pdbx_description
1 polymer ?
#
loop_
_entity_poly.entity_id
_entity_poly.type
_entity_poly.pdbx_seq_one_letter_code
_entity_poly.pdbx_strand_id
1 'polypeptide(L)'
;MVMRPSRIFLVSSSLVYEMDEKILIVGLTCLDIVNYVESYPVEDGDSRVVKQVWTTGGNATNNITVLNQLNSHSVLFSSIPAQCPVLESLLKGAGIKTNYCIRRSNSELPISTIIVSESTGSRTILHYRGQLQEPNCREFQDAFPDISRFSWIHFEGRNFENVISMIRHVRKMRQNNEKPTISLECEKVRNFPTLEDAIPLVDVLFISKDFARNKGFRSKEQGVSGIQEKYCASNVIVICPWAEKGAAARSTSEDEMISVNSYHENKAAIDTVGAGDCFIACCIHYLNEGCGLRETLRKSCRIAGKKVTQRGLLDLDLS
;
A
#
# COMPACT_ATOMS: atom_id res chain seq x y z
N MET A 1 -65.91 -2.37 22.87
CA MET A 1 -65.42 -2.66 21.51
C MET A 1 -65.81 -1.51 20.59
N VAL A 2 -65.00 -0.44 20.53
CA VAL A 2 -64.93 0.51 19.39
C VAL A 2 -63.50 1.08 19.38
N MET A 3 -62.92 1.13 18.19
CA MET A 3 -61.49 1.19 17.86
C MET A 3 -60.77 2.51 18.23
N ARG A 4 -59.47 2.40 18.55
CA ARG A 4 -58.51 3.52 18.60
C ARG A 4 -57.97 3.80 17.19
N PRO A 5 -57.67 5.07 16.83
CA PRO A 5 -57.09 5.38 15.52
C PRO A 5 -55.61 4.97 15.47
N SER A 6 -55.26 4.31 14.37
CA SER A 6 -53.92 3.84 14.03
C SER A 6 -53.00 5.01 13.75
N ARG A 7 -51.90 5.14 14.52
CA ARG A 7 -50.79 6.02 14.17
C ARG A 7 -50.04 5.44 12.97
N ILE A 8 -50.16 6.11 11.83
CA ILE A 8 -49.28 5.89 10.69
C ILE A 8 -47.89 6.41 11.10
N PHE A 9 -46.96 5.50 11.33
CA PHE A 9 -45.54 5.83 11.41
C PHE A 9 -45.06 6.15 10.00
N LEU A 10 -44.85 7.43 9.71
CA LEU A 10 -44.01 7.86 8.60
C LEU A 10 -42.59 7.40 8.92
N VAL A 11 -42.17 6.30 8.29
CA VAL A 11 -40.78 5.87 8.26
C VAL A 11 -40.03 6.95 7.51
N SER A 12 -39.24 7.74 8.25
CA SER A 12 -38.29 8.68 7.68
C SER A 12 -37.38 7.88 6.75
N SER A 13 -37.37 8.22 5.47
CA SER A 13 -36.36 7.74 4.53
C SER A 13 -35.00 8.20 5.03
N SER A 14 -34.30 7.31 5.73
CA SER A 14 -32.87 7.45 5.95
C SER A 14 -32.23 7.52 4.58
N LEU A 15 -31.78 8.72 4.21
CA LEU A 15 -30.79 8.91 3.16
C LEU A 15 -29.59 8.05 3.55
N VAL A 16 -29.50 6.87 2.94
CA VAL A 16 -28.26 6.10 2.90
C VAL A 16 -27.31 6.91 2.02
N TYR A 17 -26.67 7.92 2.60
CA TYR A 17 -25.39 8.39 2.09
C TYR A 17 -24.36 7.32 2.50
N GLU A 18 -24.39 6.17 1.82
CA GLU A 18 -23.17 5.41 1.63
C GLU A 18 -22.29 6.28 0.74
N MET A 19 -21.60 7.24 1.34
CA MET A 19 -20.37 7.76 0.75
C MET A 19 -19.43 6.57 0.75
N ASP A 20 -19.48 5.81 -0.33
CA ASP A 20 -18.47 4.83 -0.68
C ASP A 20 -17.10 5.41 -0.34
N GLU A 21 -16.50 4.91 0.74
CA GLU A 21 -15.31 5.50 1.32
C GLU A 21 -14.15 5.36 0.33
N LYS A 22 -13.77 6.49 -0.30
CA LYS A 22 -12.76 6.47 -1.36
C LYS A 22 -11.36 6.51 -0.78
N ILE A 23 -10.53 5.58 -1.23
CA ILE A 23 -9.14 5.44 -0.84
C ILE A 23 -8.26 5.90 -2.00
N LEU A 24 -7.49 6.97 -1.80
CA LEU A 24 -6.50 7.44 -2.77
C LEU A 24 -5.13 6.85 -2.45
N ILE A 25 -4.49 6.25 -3.45
CA ILE A 25 -3.11 5.76 -3.33
C ILE A 25 -2.20 6.55 -4.27
N VAL A 26 -1.17 7.17 -3.72
CA VAL A 26 -0.20 8.02 -4.42
C VAL A 26 1.15 7.32 -4.45
N GLY A 27 1.70 7.05 -5.64
CA GLY A 27 3.03 6.44 -5.74
C GLY A 27 3.38 5.91 -7.12
N LEU A 28 4.15 4.82 -7.16
CA LEU A 28 4.74 4.25 -8.37
C LEU A 28 3.81 3.27 -9.10
N THR A 29 3.83 3.38 -10.43
CA THR A 29 3.45 2.32 -11.37
C THR A 29 4.68 1.89 -12.15
N CYS A 30 4.95 0.59 -12.20
CA CYS A 30 6.00 0.01 -13.04
C CYS A 30 5.51 -1.27 -13.75
N LEU A 31 6.31 -1.76 -14.69
CA LEU A 31 6.14 -3.09 -15.28
C LEU A 31 7.07 -4.06 -14.58
N ASP A 32 6.54 -5.15 -14.05
CA ASP A 32 7.33 -6.23 -13.48
C ASP A 32 7.35 -7.42 -14.45
N ILE A 33 8.56 -7.83 -14.83
CA ILE A 33 8.84 -9.04 -15.61
C ILE A 33 9.37 -10.08 -14.63
N VAL A 34 8.49 -10.98 -14.21
CA VAL A 34 8.78 -12.01 -13.20
C VAL A 34 9.19 -13.30 -13.89
N ASN A 35 10.41 -13.75 -13.60
CA ASN A 35 11.02 -14.98 -14.09
C ASN A 35 11.08 -15.99 -12.94
N TYR A 36 10.21 -16.99 -13.01
CA TYR A 36 10.24 -18.12 -12.08
C TYR A 36 11.27 -19.12 -12.58
N VAL A 37 12.20 -19.48 -11.70
CA VAL A 37 13.31 -20.41 -11.96
C VAL A 37 13.32 -21.49 -10.87
N GLU A 38 13.79 -22.69 -11.20
CA GLU A 38 13.95 -23.74 -10.19
C GLU A 38 15.01 -23.34 -9.15
N SER A 39 16.14 -22.83 -9.63
CA SER A 39 17.25 -22.31 -8.83
C SER A 39 17.83 -21.05 -9.49
N TYR A 40 18.60 -20.27 -8.74
CA TYR A 40 19.20 -19.04 -9.25
C TYR A 40 20.14 -19.33 -10.44
N PRO A 41 20.09 -18.49 -11.49
CA PRO A 41 21.02 -18.62 -12.60
C PRO A 41 22.45 -18.36 -12.11
N VAL A 42 23.38 -19.13 -12.66
CA VAL A 42 24.81 -18.88 -12.46
C VAL A 42 25.22 -17.66 -13.28
N GLU A 43 26.07 -16.81 -12.70
CA GLU A 43 26.65 -15.66 -13.42
C GLU A 43 27.38 -16.14 -14.68
N ASP A 44 27.23 -15.40 -15.78
CA ASP A 44 27.74 -15.77 -17.12
C ASP A 44 27.18 -17.10 -17.68
N GLY A 45 26.01 -17.52 -17.21
CA GLY A 45 25.28 -18.69 -17.70
C GLY A 45 24.07 -18.36 -18.59
N ASP A 46 23.57 -19.37 -19.29
CA ASP A 46 22.26 -19.37 -19.93
C ASP A 46 21.33 -20.32 -19.16
N SER A 47 20.16 -19.85 -18.76
CA SER A 47 19.21 -20.60 -17.94
C SER A 47 17.79 -20.42 -18.45
N ARG A 48 17.10 -21.54 -18.66
CA ARG A 48 15.69 -21.54 -19.04
C ARG A 48 14.83 -21.25 -17.82
N VAL A 49 13.93 -20.27 -17.94
CA VAL A 49 12.92 -19.97 -16.91
C VAL A 49 11.79 -21.01 -16.97
N VAL A 50 11.25 -21.38 -15.80
CA VAL A 50 10.09 -22.27 -15.67
C VAL A 50 8.83 -21.56 -16.18
N LYS A 51 8.68 -20.28 -15.82
CA LYS A 51 7.56 -19.43 -16.24
C LYS A 51 8.01 -17.98 -16.25
N GLN A 52 7.55 -17.21 -17.23
CA GLN A 52 7.65 -15.75 -17.23
C GLN A 52 6.26 -15.13 -17.14
N VAL A 53 6.12 -14.10 -16.31
CA VAL A 53 4.88 -13.33 -16.15
C VAL A 53 5.20 -11.85 -16.27
N TRP A 54 4.42 -11.16 -17.10
CA TRP A 54 4.44 -9.70 -17.19
C TRP A 54 3.24 -9.18 -16.44
N THR A 55 3.46 -8.31 -15.46
CA THR A 55 2.41 -7.76 -14.61
C THR A 55 2.71 -6.31 -14.28
N THR A 56 1.69 -5.57 -13.85
CA THR A 56 1.91 -4.27 -13.19
C THR A 56 2.61 -4.50 -11.86
N GLY A 57 3.50 -3.56 -11.52
CA GLY A 57 4.18 -3.49 -10.24
C GLY A 57 4.25 -2.06 -9.71
N GLY A 58 5.03 -1.88 -8.65
CA GLY A 58 5.15 -0.63 -7.91
C GLY A 58 4.17 -0.61 -6.73
N ASN A 59 4.65 -0.15 -5.57
CA ASN A 59 3.95 -0.35 -4.30
C ASN A 59 2.52 0.19 -4.36
N ALA A 60 2.33 1.42 -4.86
CA ALA A 60 1.01 2.02 -5.04
C ALA A 60 0.08 1.18 -5.94
N THR A 61 0.59 0.68 -7.07
CA THR A 61 -0.22 -0.13 -8.01
C THR A 61 -0.55 -1.51 -7.43
N ASN A 62 0.39 -2.10 -6.70
CA ASN A 62 0.17 -3.34 -5.96
C ASN A 62 -0.88 -3.15 -4.86
N ASN A 63 -0.85 -2.02 -4.13
CA ASN A 63 -1.86 -1.73 -3.12
C ASN A 63 -3.25 -1.63 -3.75
N ILE A 64 -3.39 -0.89 -4.86
CA ILE A 64 -4.67 -0.75 -5.59
C ILE A 64 -5.18 -2.11 -6.07
N THR A 65 -4.29 -2.96 -6.58
CA THR A 65 -4.64 -4.32 -7.04
C THR A 65 -5.28 -5.13 -5.91
N VAL A 66 -4.75 -5.04 -4.70
CA VAL A 66 -5.27 -5.75 -3.52
C VAL A 66 -6.55 -5.09 -3.00
N LEU A 67 -6.57 -3.76 -2.89
CA LEU A 67 -7.74 -2.99 -2.43
C LEU A 67 -8.99 -3.25 -3.29
N ASN A 68 -8.82 -3.35 -4.62
CA ASN A 68 -9.94 -3.65 -5.53
C ASN A 68 -10.55 -5.04 -5.26
N GLN A 69 -9.73 -6.03 -4.89
CA GLN A 69 -10.22 -7.38 -4.56
C GLN A 69 -10.93 -7.40 -3.20
N LEU A 70 -10.51 -6.53 -2.28
CA LEU A 70 -11.20 -6.26 -1.00
C LEU A 70 -12.46 -5.38 -1.17
N ASN A 71 -12.94 -5.17 -2.40
CA ASN A 71 -14.09 -4.31 -2.73
C ASN A 71 -13.96 -2.86 -2.25
N SER A 72 -12.73 -2.34 -2.10
CA SER A 72 -12.51 -0.95 -1.73
C SER A 72 -12.63 -0.03 -2.95
N HIS A 73 -13.21 1.15 -2.76
CA HIS A 73 -13.29 2.18 -3.78
C HIS A 73 -11.96 2.93 -3.90
N SER A 74 -11.04 2.36 -4.67
CA SER A 74 -9.67 2.85 -4.74
C SER A 74 -9.39 3.73 -5.97
N VAL A 75 -8.52 4.72 -5.82
CA VAL A 75 -8.07 5.64 -6.87
C VAL A 75 -6.54 5.63 -6.91
N LEU A 76 -5.97 5.37 -8.08
CA LEU A 76 -4.53 5.46 -8.30
C LEU A 76 -4.15 6.87 -8.78
N PHE A 77 -3.17 7.48 -8.11
CA PHE A 77 -2.49 8.69 -8.58
C PHE A 77 -1.00 8.39 -8.76
N SER A 78 -0.60 8.23 -10.02
CA SER A 78 0.75 7.86 -10.41
C SER A 78 1.12 8.50 -11.74
N SER A 79 2.42 8.61 -12.02
CA SER A 79 2.88 8.92 -13.38
C SER A 79 2.88 7.64 -14.21
N ILE A 80 2.44 7.75 -15.47
CA ILE A 80 2.54 6.70 -16.48
C ILE A 80 3.02 7.30 -17.81
N PRO A 81 3.71 6.54 -18.68
CA PRO A 81 4.00 7.01 -20.03
C PRO A 81 2.70 7.29 -20.79
N ALA A 82 2.71 8.34 -21.61
CA ALA A 82 1.54 8.75 -22.40
C ALA A 82 1.11 7.68 -23.39
N GLN A 83 2.05 6.89 -23.91
CA GLN A 83 1.84 5.82 -24.88
C GLN A 83 2.61 4.56 -24.45
N CYS A 84 1.93 3.63 -23.78
CA CYS A 84 2.49 2.32 -23.44
C CYS A 84 1.38 1.25 -23.45
N PRO A 85 1.06 0.69 -24.64
CA PRO A 85 -0.07 -0.24 -24.78
C PRO A 85 0.02 -1.48 -23.87
N VAL A 86 1.24 -1.97 -23.63
CA VAL A 86 1.47 -3.11 -22.74
C VAL A 86 1.03 -2.77 -21.31
N LEU A 87 1.47 -1.63 -20.77
CA LEU A 87 1.09 -1.20 -19.44
C LEU A 87 -0.42 -0.94 -19.35
N GLU A 88 -0.99 -0.26 -20.34
CA GLU A 88 -2.43 0.05 -20.36
C GLU A 88 -3.28 -1.23 -20.36
N SER A 89 -2.87 -2.24 -21.14
CA SER A 89 -3.53 -3.54 -21.17
C SER A 89 -3.44 -4.25 -19.81
N LEU A 90 -2.28 -4.20 -19.14
CA LEU A 90 -2.10 -4.83 -17.83
C LEU A 90 -2.90 -4.12 -16.74
N LEU A 91 -2.87 -2.78 -16.68
CA LEU A 91 -3.66 -2.00 -15.74
C LEU A 91 -5.16 -2.25 -15.93
N LYS A 92 -5.62 -2.28 -17.19
CA LYS A 92 -7.02 -2.60 -17.51
C LYS A 92 -7.38 -4.03 -17.09
N GLY A 93 -6.49 -5.00 -17.34
CA GLY A 93 -6.66 -6.39 -16.92
C GLY A 93 -6.76 -6.57 -15.41
N ALA A 94 -6.06 -5.72 -14.64
CA ALA A 94 -6.15 -5.66 -13.18
C ALA A 94 -7.33 -4.81 -12.65
N GLY A 95 -8.21 -4.31 -13.53
CA GLY A 95 -9.35 -3.48 -13.16
C GLY A 95 -8.97 -2.07 -12.67
N ILE A 96 -7.76 -1.61 -12.95
CA ILE A 96 -7.24 -0.33 -12.45
C ILE A 96 -7.62 0.81 -13.40
N LYS A 97 -8.36 1.78 -12.88
CA LYS A 97 -8.70 3.02 -13.60
C LYS A 97 -7.52 3.98 -13.56
N THR A 98 -7.13 4.52 -14.70
CA THR A 98 -5.96 5.42 -14.83
C THR A 98 -6.37 6.88 -15.03
N ASN A 99 -7.62 7.24 -14.74
CA ASN A 99 -8.20 8.55 -15.09
C ASN A 99 -7.50 9.73 -14.39
N TYR A 100 -6.88 9.47 -13.24
CA TYR A 100 -6.12 10.46 -12.48
C TYR A 100 -4.60 10.30 -12.65
N CYS A 101 -4.12 9.29 -13.40
CA CYS A 101 -2.69 9.14 -13.62
C CYS A 101 -2.15 10.25 -14.53
N ILE A 102 -0.98 10.79 -14.17
CA ILE A 102 -0.30 11.81 -14.95
C ILE A 102 0.41 11.16 -16.13
N ARG A 103 -0.05 11.48 -17.34
CA ARG A 103 0.55 10.99 -18.59
C ARG A 103 1.78 11.82 -18.97
N ARG A 104 2.94 11.18 -19.03
CA ARG A 104 4.22 11.83 -19.40
C ARG A 104 4.60 11.47 -20.84
N SER A 105 4.89 12.48 -21.66
CA SER A 105 5.41 12.28 -23.03
C SER A 105 6.91 11.98 -23.01
N ASN A 106 7.39 11.18 -23.97
CA ASN A 106 8.82 10.84 -24.14
C ASN A 106 9.49 10.29 -22.87
N SER A 107 8.75 9.52 -22.06
CA SER A 107 9.23 8.94 -20.81
C SER A 107 9.37 7.43 -20.91
N GLU A 108 10.40 6.88 -20.28
CA GLU A 108 10.59 5.42 -20.17
C GLU A 108 9.83 4.90 -18.94
N LEU A 109 9.09 3.82 -19.12
CA LEU A 109 8.43 3.14 -18.00
C LEU A 109 9.49 2.56 -17.05
N PRO A 110 9.34 2.71 -15.73
CA PRO A 110 10.13 1.93 -14.79
C PRO A 110 9.83 0.44 -14.97
N ILE A 111 10.86 -0.39 -15.06
CA ILE A 111 10.74 -1.84 -15.27
C ILE A 111 11.52 -2.58 -14.20
N SER A 112 10.92 -3.57 -13.56
CA SER A 112 11.62 -4.49 -12.69
C SER A 112 11.75 -5.85 -13.38
N THR A 113 12.98 -6.35 -13.53
CA THR A 113 13.20 -7.76 -13.86
C THR A 113 13.39 -8.51 -12.56
N ILE A 114 12.50 -9.46 -12.28
CA ILE A 114 12.47 -10.18 -11.02
C ILE A 114 12.81 -11.64 -11.27
N ILE A 115 13.74 -12.18 -10.50
CA ILE A 115 14.06 -13.61 -10.48
C ILE A 115 13.46 -14.16 -9.19
N VAL A 116 12.59 -15.17 -9.30
CA VAL A 116 11.99 -15.88 -8.17
C VAL A 116 12.43 -17.34 -8.21
N SER A 117 13.13 -17.78 -7.17
CA SER A 117 13.58 -19.16 -7.02
C SER A 117 12.48 -19.99 -6.36
N GLU A 118 11.92 -20.96 -7.08
CA GLU A 118 10.84 -21.82 -6.55
C GLU A 118 11.36 -22.81 -5.49
N SER A 119 12.65 -23.17 -5.52
CA SER A 119 13.25 -24.05 -4.52
C SER A 119 13.42 -23.39 -3.14
N THR A 120 13.61 -22.08 -3.11
CA THR A 120 13.91 -21.33 -1.86
C THR A 120 12.85 -20.29 -1.50
N GLY A 121 11.97 -19.92 -2.43
CA GLY A 121 11.02 -18.82 -2.31
C GLY A 121 11.65 -17.42 -2.29
N SER A 122 12.98 -17.33 -2.47
CA SER A 122 13.70 -16.05 -2.46
C SER A 122 13.58 -15.33 -3.80
N ARG A 123 13.77 -14.01 -3.77
CA ARG A 123 13.66 -13.15 -4.95
C ARG A 123 14.81 -12.15 -5.06
N THR A 124 15.17 -11.83 -6.30
CA THR A 124 16.09 -10.73 -6.63
C THR A 124 15.40 -9.80 -7.61
N ILE A 125 15.44 -8.50 -7.33
CA ILE A 125 14.75 -7.47 -8.13
C ILE A 125 15.81 -6.56 -8.76
N LEU A 126 15.90 -6.62 -10.09
CA LEU A 126 16.70 -5.71 -10.91
C LEU A 126 15.78 -4.59 -11.38
N HIS A 127 15.84 -3.43 -10.72
CA HIS A 127 14.91 -2.33 -11.00
C HIS A 127 15.55 -1.25 -11.86
N TYR A 128 15.05 -1.10 -13.08
CA TYR A 128 15.33 0.02 -13.96
C TYR A 128 14.31 1.13 -13.70
N ARG A 129 14.78 2.29 -13.24
CA ARG A 129 13.90 3.42 -12.89
C ARG A 129 13.31 4.13 -14.11
N GLY A 130 13.95 4.03 -15.27
CA GLY A 130 13.62 4.85 -16.44
C GLY A 130 13.69 6.35 -16.19
N GLN A 131 13.24 7.12 -17.17
CA GLN A 131 13.04 8.57 -17.12
C GLN A 131 11.55 8.90 -17.03
N LEU A 132 10.94 8.63 -15.88
CA LEU A 132 9.55 8.99 -15.61
C LEU A 132 9.47 9.92 -14.39
N GLN A 133 9.13 11.18 -14.65
CA GLN A 133 8.97 12.17 -13.58
C GLN A 133 7.72 11.85 -12.73
N GLU A 134 7.93 11.66 -11.43
CA GLU A 134 6.85 11.46 -10.44
C GLU A 134 5.87 12.66 -10.40
N PRO A 135 4.60 12.47 -10.00
CA PRO A 135 3.66 13.57 -9.86
C PRO A 135 4.14 14.60 -8.83
N ASN A 136 3.91 15.88 -9.10
CA ASN A 136 4.23 16.96 -8.17
C ASN A 136 2.99 17.48 -7.41
N CYS A 137 3.21 18.29 -6.38
CA CYS A 137 2.10 18.78 -5.54
C CYS A 137 1.09 19.66 -6.30
N ARG A 138 1.51 20.39 -7.33
CA ARG A 138 0.57 21.18 -8.15
C ARG A 138 -0.36 20.26 -8.95
N GLU A 139 0.18 19.24 -9.59
CA GLU A 139 -0.62 18.24 -10.32
C GLU A 139 -1.59 17.49 -9.40
N PHE A 140 -1.17 17.21 -8.16
CA PHE A 140 -2.05 16.65 -7.14
C PHE A 140 -3.22 17.59 -6.81
N GLN A 141 -2.96 18.89 -6.62
CA GLN A 141 -3.99 19.90 -6.34
C GLN A 141 -4.97 20.05 -7.50
N ASP A 142 -4.46 20.07 -8.74
CA ASP A 142 -5.26 20.19 -9.94
C ASP A 142 -6.17 18.96 -10.13
N ALA A 143 -5.66 17.76 -9.83
CA ALA A 143 -6.42 16.51 -9.91
C ALA A 143 -7.47 16.36 -8.78
N PHE A 144 -7.16 16.88 -7.59
CA PHE A 144 -7.98 16.69 -6.38
C PHE A 144 -8.25 18.03 -5.66
N PRO A 145 -9.06 18.92 -6.24
CA PRO A 145 -9.39 20.22 -5.63
C PRO A 145 -10.21 20.08 -4.34
N ASP A 146 -10.93 18.96 -4.18
CA ASP A 146 -11.67 18.60 -2.98
C ASP A 146 -11.18 17.26 -2.43
N ILE A 147 -10.34 17.32 -1.39
CA ILE A 147 -9.81 16.14 -0.70
C ILE A 147 -10.80 15.51 0.28
N SER A 148 -11.90 16.20 0.64
CA SER A 148 -12.90 15.69 1.59
C SER A 148 -13.69 14.48 1.05
N ARG A 149 -13.62 14.27 -0.27
CA ARG A 149 -14.19 13.11 -0.95
C ARG A 149 -13.50 11.79 -0.63
N PHE A 150 -12.31 11.83 -0.03
CA PHE A 150 -11.54 10.65 0.35
C PHE A 150 -11.69 10.38 1.83
N SER A 151 -11.85 9.12 2.20
CA SER A 151 -11.73 8.67 3.59
C SER A 151 -10.27 8.46 3.98
N TRP A 152 -9.44 8.08 3.01
CA TRP A 152 -8.04 7.74 3.22
C TRP A 152 -7.16 8.19 2.05
N ILE A 153 -5.98 8.72 2.33
CA ILE A 153 -4.93 9.00 1.35
C ILE A 153 -3.63 8.34 1.80
N HIS A 154 -3.11 7.40 1.01
CA HIS A 154 -1.84 6.73 1.23
C HIS A 154 -0.76 7.27 0.30
N PHE A 155 0.43 7.53 0.83
CA PHE A 155 1.60 7.97 0.09
C PHE A 155 2.71 6.93 0.17
N GLU A 156 3.24 6.52 -0.99
CA GLU A 156 4.51 5.79 -1.08
C GLU A 156 5.68 6.76 -0.83
N GLY A 157 6.56 6.44 0.11
CA GLY A 157 7.73 7.25 0.46
C GLY A 157 8.82 7.24 -0.60
N ARG A 158 8.72 8.17 -1.57
CA ARG A 158 9.65 8.31 -2.69
C ARG A 158 10.29 9.70 -2.76
N ASN A 159 9.85 10.58 -3.65
CA ASN A 159 10.28 11.98 -3.70
C ASN A 159 9.68 12.74 -2.51
N PHE A 160 10.38 12.71 -1.37
CA PHE A 160 9.90 13.29 -0.11
C PHE A 160 9.62 14.79 -0.19
N GLU A 161 10.30 15.56 -1.04
CA GLU A 161 9.97 16.98 -1.22
C GLU A 161 8.54 17.18 -1.76
N ASN A 162 8.14 16.37 -2.76
CA ASN A 162 6.79 16.40 -3.30
C ASN A 162 5.78 15.76 -2.35
N VAL A 163 6.10 14.60 -1.77
CA VAL A 163 5.22 13.89 -0.83
C VAL A 163 4.89 14.77 0.39
N ILE A 164 5.88 15.43 0.98
CA ILE A 164 5.67 16.34 2.12
C ILE A 164 4.80 17.53 1.71
N SER A 165 5.07 18.09 0.53
CA SER A 165 4.25 19.18 -0.02
C SER A 165 2.79 18.76 -0.18
N MET A 166 2.52 17.54 -0.66
CA MET A 166 1.16 16.99 -0.79
C MET A 166 0.53 16.73 0.58
N ILE A 167 1.25 16.08 1.51
CA ILE A 167 0.74 15.82 2.88
C ILE A 167 0.39 17.13 3.58
N ARG A 168 1.24 18.16 3.51
CA ARG A 168 0.97 19.49 4.08
C ARG A 168 -0.25 20.14 3.44
N HIS A 169 -0.43 19.99 2.13
CA HIS A 169 -1.62 20.46 1.45
C HIS A 169 -2.89 19.75 1.96
N VAL A 170 -2.88 18.41 2.03
CA VAL A 170 -4.01 17.63 2.56
C VAL A 170 -4.34 18.04 3.99
N ARG A 171 -3.34 18.17 4.88
CA ARG A 171 -3.56 18.65 6.27
C ARG A 171 -4.19 20.03 6.33
N LYS A 172 -3.71 20.97 5.50
CA LYS A 172 -4.26 22.33 5.44
C LYS A 172 -5.72 22.32 5.01
N MET A 173 -6.07 21.51 4.02
CA MET A 173 -7.44 21.38 3.52
C MET A 173 -8.35 20.62 4.49
N ARG A 174 -7.81 19.61 5.18
CA ARG A 174 -8.49 18.85 6.22
C ARG A 174 -8.86 19.74 7.42
N GLN A 175 -8.07 20.77 7.73
CA GLN A 175 -8.26 21.64 8.90
C GLN A 175 -8.43 20.81 10.18
N ASN A 176 -9.57 20.92 10.85
CA ASN A 176 -9.93 20.17 12.06
C ASN A 176 -10.79 18.93 11.78
N ASN A 177 -11.04 18.61 10.51
CA ASN A 177 -11.80 17.43 10.14
C ASN A 177 -10.96 16.16 10.36
N GLU A 178 -11.60 15.03 10.66
CA GLU A 178 -10.87 13.77 10.89
C GLU A 178 -10.45 13.10 9.58
N LYS A 179 -11.16 13.35 8.48
CA LYS A 179 -10.92 12.75 7.17
C LYS A 179 -10.34 13.74 6.14
N PRO A 180 -9.48 13.26 5.22
CA PRO A 180 -8.99 11.89 5.11
C PRO A 180 -7.94 11.54 6.17
N THR A 181 -7.90 10.26 6.56
CA THR A 181 -6.74 9.67 7.23
C THR A 181 -5.56 9.66 6.26
N ILE A 182 -4.41 10.13 6.71
CA ILE A 182 -3.19 10.23 5.92
C ILE A 182 -2.26 9.11 6.36
N SER A 183 -1.84 8.26 5.43
CA SER A 183 -0.80 7.27 5.71
C SER A 183 0.42 7.37 4.78
N LEU A 184 1.57 6.95 5.29
CA LEU A 184 2.84 6.96 4.57
C LEU A 184 3.54 5.61 4.72
N GLU A 185 4.08 5.08 3.62
CA GLU A 185 5.01 3.94 3.65
C GLU A 185 6.46 4.41 3.54
N CYS A 186 7.31 3.97 4.48
CA CYS A 186 8.77 4.09 4.43
C CYS A 186 9.39 2.71 4.19
N GLU A 187 9.60 2.36 2.92
CA GLU A 187 10.19 1.08 2.53
C GLU A 187 11.70 1.15 2.31
N LYS A 188 12.15 2.09 1.48
CA LYS A 188 13.53 2.12 0.95
C LYS A 188 14.46 2.93 1.83
N VAL A 189 15.64 2.36 2.04
CA VAL A 189 16.80 3.05 2.60
C VAL A 189 17.39 3.96 1.53
N ARG A 190 16.83 5.15 1.38
CA ARG A 190 17.47 6.23 0.61
C ARG A 190 17.74 7.37 1.56
N ASN A 191 18.92 7.97 1.44
CA ASN A 191 19.29 9.18 2.17
C ASN A 191 18.53 10.37 1.58
N PHE A 192 17.22 10.39 1.77
CA PHE A 192 16.43 11.59 1.54
C PHE A 192 16.56 12.46 2.78
N PRO A 193 17.12 13.67 2.67
CA PRO A 193 17.32 14.54 3.84
C PRO A 193 16.03 14.85 4.61
N THR A 194 14.88 14.75 3.94
CA THR A 194 13.57 15.17 4.44
C THR A 194 12.65 14.00 4.80
N LEU A 195 13.06 12.74 4.66
CA LEU A 195 12.17 11.59 4.92
C LEU A 195 11.57 11.64 6.33
N GLU A 196 12.43 11.91 7.30
CA GLU A 196 12.08 12.00 8.71
C GLU A 196 11.07 13.12 8.99
N ASP A 197 11.10 14.22 8.23
CA ASP A 197 10.17 15.35 8.37
C ASP A 197 8.73 14.98 7.99
N ALA A 198 8.53 13.91 7.22
CA ALA A 198 7.21 13.43 6.83
C ALA A 198 6.53 12.61 7.93
N ILE A 199 7.31 11.94 8.79
CA ILE A 199 6.83 11.02 9.83
C ILE A 199 5.81 11.68 10.76
N PRO A 200 6.05 12.85 11.37
CA PRO A 200 5.09 13.48 12.29
C PRO A 200 3.87 14.10 11.58
N LEU A 201 3.85 14.12 10.24
CA LEU A 201 2.79 14.77 9.46
C LEU A 201 1.63 13.82 9.10
N VAL A 202 1.78 12.52 9.32
CA VAL A 202 0.76 11.52 8.96
C VAL A 202 0.03 10.97 10.19
N ASP A 203 -1.09 10.30 9.98
CA ASP A 203 -1.85 9.65 11.06
C ASP A 203 -1.41 8.18 11.22
N VAL A 204 -1.03 7.51 10.12
CA VAL A 204 -0.53 6.12 10.11
C VAL A 204 0.78 6.01 9.32
N LEU A 205 1.80 5.40 9.92
CA LEU A 205 3.09 5.15 9.29
C LEU A 205 3.35 3.65 9.17
N PHE A 206 3.60 3.19 7.94
CA PHE A 206 4.11 1.86 7.67
C PHE A 206 5.63 1.92 7.50
N ILE A 207 6.37 1.12 8.26
CA ILE A 207 7.83 1.01 8.15
C ILE A 207 8.23 -0.41 7.78
N SER A 208 9.07 -0.57 6.76
CA SER A 208 9.57 -1.90 6.38
C SER A 208 10.60 -2.43 7.39
N LYS A 209 10.78 -3.76 7.40
CA LYS A 209 11.87 -4.45 8.11
C LYS A 209 13.24 -3.84 7.79
N ASP A 210 13.47 -3.50 6.52
CA ASP A 210 14.77 -2.98 6.07
C ASP A 210 14.97 -1.52 6.48
N PHE A 211 13.91 -0.70 6.43
CA PHE A 211 13.94 0.66 6.95
C PHE A 211 14.23 0.66 8.46
N ALA A 212 13.53 -0.15 9.24
CA ALA A 212 13.74 -0.28 10.67
C ALA A 212 15.16 -0.74 11.02
N ARG A 213 15.69 -1.73 10.28
CA ARG A 213 17.07 -2.22 10.43
C ARG A 213 18.10 -1.13 10.15
N ASN A 214 17.89 -0.33 9.12
CA ASN A 214 18.79 0.78 8.81
C ASN A 214 18.83 1.82 9.95
N LYS A 215 17.71 2.05 10.63
CA LYS A 215 17.65 2.93 11.80
C LYS A 215 18.25 2.31 13.08
N GLY A 216 18.72 1.07 13.02
CA GLY A 216 19.39 0.36 14.12
C GLY A 216 18.48 -0.59 14.90
N PHE A 217 17.21 -0.76 14.50
CA PHE A 217 16.25 -1.60 15.21
C PHE A 217 16.33 -3.06 14.75
N ARG A 218 16.21 -4.00 15.68
CA ARG A 218 16.43 -5.44 15.43
C ARG A 218 15.17 -6.29 15.48
N SER A 219 14.04 -5.72 15.88
CA SER A 219 12.72 -6.36 15.83
C SER A 219 11.65 -5.36 15.38
N LYS A 220 10.47 -5.87 15.04
CA LYS A 220 9.28 -5.07 14.70
C LYS A 220 8.83 -4.18 15.85
N GLU A 221 8.86 -4.69 17.08
CA GLU A 221 8.52 -3.92 18.29
C GLU A 221 9.52 -2.78 18.52
N GLN A 222 10.81 -3.06 18.38
CA GLN A 222 11.84 -2.02 18.46
C GLN A 222 11.68 -0.98 17.34
N GLY A 223 11.32 -1.42 16.13
CA GLY A 223 11.03 -0.52 15.02
C GLY A 223 9.86 0.42 15.34
N VAL A 224 8.75 -0.11 15.87
CA VAL A 224 7.58 0.68 16.25
C VAL A 224 7.92 1.69 17.35
N SER A 225 8.40 1.23 18.51
CA SER A 225 8.69 2.14 19.63
C SER A 225 9.79 3.15 19.29
N GLY A 226 10.87 2.67 18.67
CA GLY A 226 12.03 3.50 18.37
C GLY A 226 11.75 4.58 17.33
N ILE A 227 10.88 4.34 16.34
CA ILE A 227 10.45 5.38 15.39
C ILE A 227 9.59 6.44 16.09
N GLN A 228 8.64 6.04 16.94
CA GLN A 228 7.81 7.00 17.66
C GLN A 228 8.62 7.88 18.61
N GLU A 229 9.57 7.29 19.36
CA GLU A 229 10.45 8.01 20.27
C GLU A 229 11.41 8.94 19.52
N LYS A 230 12.10 8.43 18.51
CA LYS A 230 13.15 9.17 17.79
C LYS A 230 12.64 10.36 17.00
N TYR A 231 11.40 10.29 16.51
CA TYR A 231 10.83 11.31 15.62
C TYR A 231 9.64 12.05 16.23
N CYS A 232 9.50 11.99 17.56
CA CYS A 232 8.41 12.64 18.31
C CYS A 232 7.02 12.34 17.72
N ALA A 233 6.82 11.12 17.22
CA ALA A 233 5.63 10.69 16.50
C ALA A 233 4.68 9.91 17.42
N SER A 234 4.51 10.37 18.66
CA SER A 234 3.63 9.74 19.66
C SER A 234 2.15 9.81 19.26
N ASN A 235 1.79 10.73 18.37
CA ASN A 235 0.47 10.89 17.78
C ASN A 235 0.32 10.17 16.41
N VAL A 236 1.23 9.26 16.05
CA VAL A 236 1.18 8.49 14.81
C VAL A 236 1.06 7.00 15.13
N ILE A 237 0.11 6.31 14.49
CA ILE A 237 0.04 4.85 14.54
C ILE A 237 1.19 4.30 13.71
N VAL A 238 2.15 3.61 14.33
CA VAL A 238 3.27 3.00 13.59
C VAL A 238 3.03 1.51 13.45
N ILE A 239 3.12 0.99 12.22
CA ILE A 239 2.93 -0.41 11.85
C ILE A 239 4.21 -0.94 11.17
N CYS A 240 4.76 -2.03 11.68
CA CYS A 240 5.99 -2.64 11.19
C CYS A 240 5.79 -4.13 10.86
N PRO A 241 5.59 -4.51 9.59
CA PRO A 241 5.69 -5.90 9.17
C PRO A 241 7.16 -6.38 9.18
N TRP A 242 7.37 -7.64 9.55
CA TRP A 242 8.67 -8.27 9.70
C TRP A 242 8.73 -9.66 9.06
N ALA A 243 8.10 -9.77 7.89
CA ALA A 243 8.04 -10.99 7.09
C ALA A 243 7.58 -12.21 7.91
N GLU A 244 8.41 -13.24 8.03
CA GLU A 244 8.14 -14.49 8.73
C GLU A 244 7.91 -14.35 10.24
N LYS A 245 8.09 -13.16 10.81
CA LYS A 245 7.80 -12.88 12.23
C LYS A 245 6.47 -12.16 12.43
N GLY A 246 5.68 -11.93 11.38
CA GLY A 246 4.42 -11.19 11.43
C GLY A 246 4.61 -9.68 11.51
N ALA A 247 3.74 -8.99 12.24
CA ALA A 247 3.76 -7.53 12.33
C ALA A 247 3.60 -7.06 13.78
N ALA A 248 4.03 -5.84 14.06
CA ALA A 248 3.74 -5.13 15.29
C ALA A 248 3.21 -3.74 14.99
N ALA A 249 2.42 -3.19 15.90
CA ALA A 249 1.93 -1.83 15.83
C ALA A 249 1.67 -1.25 17.22
N ARG A 250 1.64 0.08 17.31
CA ARG A 250 1.21 0.80 18.51
C ARG A 250 0.34 1.99 18.12
N SER A 251 -0.81 2.12 18.76
CA SER A 251 -1.74 3.25 18.60
C SER A 251 -1.33 4.43 19.49
N THR A 252 -1.93 5.59 19.26
CA THR A 252 -1.75 6.82 20.02
C THR A 252 -2.66 6.89 21.26
N SER A 253 -3.77 6.13 21.22
CA SER A 253 -4.80 6.08 22.27
C SER A 253 -4.58 4.96 23.29
N GLU A 254 -3.74 4.00 22.97
CA GLU A 254 -3.46 2.81 23.79
C GLU A 254 -1.94 2.68 23.90
N ASP A 255 -1.41 2.66 25.13
CA ASP A 255 0.04 2.48 25.38
C ASP A 255 0.49 1.03 25.09
N GLU A 256 -0.42 0.15 24.67
CA GLU A 256 -0.15 -1.26 24.42
C GLU A 256 0.53 -1.47 23.05
N MET A 257 1.71 -2.07 23.08
CA MET A 257 2.34 -2.66 21.89
C MET A 257 1.55 -3.90 21.45
N ILE A 258 0.99 -3.88 20.25
CA ILE A 258 0.35 -5.03 19.64
C ILE A 258 1.37 -5.75 18.77
N SER A 259 1.58 -7.05 19.02
CA SER A 259 2.42 -7.91 18.20
C SER A 259 1.63 -9.15 17.79
N VAL A 260 1.63 -9.45 16.47
CA VAL A 260 0.98 -10.65 15.91
C VAL A 260 2.00 -11.46 15.12
N ASN A 261 1.88 -12.79 15.17
CA ASN A 261 2.70 -13.69 14.36
C ASN A 261 2.26 -13.65 12.89
N SER A 262 3.15 -14.07 11.99
CA SER A 262 2.81 -14.34 10.60
C SER A 262 1.77 -15.46 10.52
N TYR A 263 1.03 -15.47 9.42
CA TYR A 263 0.21 -16.61 9.06
C TYR A 263 1.00 -17.50 8.09
N HIS A 264 1.05 -18.78 8.39
CA HIS A 264 1.64 -19.78 7.53
C HIS A 264 0.54 -20.71 7.04
N GLU A 265 0.23 -20.62 5.75
CA GLU A 265 -0.52 -21.66 5.07
C GLU A 265 0.33 -22.95 5.08
N ASN A 266 -0.28 -24.13 5.16
CA ASN A 266 0.45 -25.42 5.15
C ASN A 266 1.02 -25.75 3.74
N LYS A 267 1.63 -24.76 3.09
CA LYS A 267 2.20 -24.79 1.75
C LYS A 267 3.49 -23.97 1.76
N ALA A 268 4.46 -24.37 0.94
CA ALA A 268 5.70 -23.62 0.78
C ALA A 268 5.44 -22.24 0.16
N ALA A 269 6.26 -21.25 0.50
CA ALA A 269 6.23 -19.95 -0.16
C ALA A 269 6.73 -20.10 -1.60
N ILE A 270 5.92 -19.63 -2.54
CA ILE A 270 6.21 -19.67 -3.99
C ILE A 270 6.68 -18.30 -4.48
N ASP A 271 6.03 -17.22 -4.01
CA ASP A 271 6.28 -15.88 -4.52
C ASP A 271 6.04 -14.82 -3.44
N THR A 272 7.12 -14.20 -2.99
CA THR A 272 7.09 -13.17 -1.96
C THR A 272 7.01 -11.72 -2.51
N VAL A 273 6.98 -11.54 -3.85
CA VAL A 273 6.89 -10.23 -4.50
C VAL A 273 5.58 -9.54 -4.12
N GLY A 274 5.61 -8.29 -3.66
CA GLY A 274 4.38 -7.55 -3.30
C GLY A 274 3.67 -8.04 -2.02
N ALA A 275 4.27 -8.93 -1.22
CA ALA A 275 3.67 -9.35 0.06
C ALA A 275 3.55 -8.21 1.08
N GLY A 276 4.51 -7.27 1.07
CA GLY A 276 4.43 -6.04 1.86
C GLY A 276 3.28 -5.14 1.40
N ASP A 277 3.17 -4.92 0.09
CA ASP A 277 2.10 -4.12 -0.50
C ASP A 277 0.71 -4.72 -0.23
N CYS A 278 0.60 -6.04 -0.30
CA CYS A 278 -0.61 -6.77 0.08
C CYS A 278 -0.97 -6.54 1.55
N PHE A 279 0.01 -6.65 2.45
CA PHE A 279 -0.19 -6.39 3.87
C PHE A 279 -0.63 -4.94 4.14
N ILE A 280 0.01 -3.96 3.53
CA ILE A 280 -0.31 -2.54 3.69
C ILE A 280 -1.72 -2.23 3.16
N ALA A 281 -2.07 -2.74 1.98
CA ALA A 281 -3.42 -2.58 1.43
C ALA A 281 -4.51 -3.17 2.34
N CYS A 282 -4.29 -4.36 2.89
CA CYS A 282 -5.22 -4.96 3.85
C CYS A 282 -5.34 -4.10 5.11
N CYS A 283 -4.21 -3.57 5.62
CA CYS A 283 -4.23 -2.69 6.78
C CYS A 283 -5.03 -1.41 6.51
N ILE A 284 -4.81 -0.78 5.36
CA ILE A 284 -5.55 0.42 4.93
C ILE A 284 -7.05 0.10 4.86
N HIS A 285 -7.43 -0.99 4.18
CA HIS A 285 -8.83 -1.41 4.06
C HIS A 285 -9.49 -1.62 5.43
N TYR A 286 -8.94 -2.49 6.28
CA TYR A 286 -9.59 -2.81 7.55
C TYR A 286 -9.59 -1.65 8.54
N LEU A 287 -8.54 -0.81 8.58
CA LEU A 287 -8.57 0.40 9.40
C LEU A 287 -9.60 1.40 8.88
N ASN A 288 -9.72 1.55 7.56
CA ASN A 288 -10.72 2.42 6.95
C ASN A 288 -12.16 1.95 7.25
N GLU A 289 -12.39 0.64 7.32
CA GLU A 289 -13.67 0.05 7.79
C GLU A 289 -13.89 0.14 9.31
N GLY A 290 -12.95 0.70 10.07
CA GLY A 290 -13.05 0.85 11.52
C GLY A 290 -12.69 -0.40 12.33
N CYS A 291 -12.00 -1.39 11.73
CA CYS A 291 -11.49 -2.54 12.48
C CYS A 291 -10.43 -2.10 13.50
N GLY A 292 -10.47 -2.71 14.70
CA GLY A 292 -9.44 -2.49 15.72
C GLY A 292 -8.06 -2.98 15.28
N LEU A 293 -7.01 -2.31 15.75
CA LEU A 293 -5.63 -2.48 15.27
C LEU A 293 -5.13 -3.94 15.34
N ARG A 294 -5.42 -4.66 16.42
CA ARG A 294 -5.03 -6.08 16.56
C ARG A 294 -5.69 -6.98 15.52
N GLU A 295 -6.96 -6.74 15.21
CA GLU A 295 -7.68 -7.53 14.22
C GLU A 295 -7.23 -7.19 12.80
N THR A 296 -7.01 -5.90 12.51
CA THR A 296 -6.38 -5.44 11.28
C THR A 296 -5.06 -6.18 11.03
N LEU A 297 -4.14 -6.20 12.01
CA LEU A 297 -2.87 -6.89 11.82
C LEU A 297 -3.04 -8.40 11.57
N ARG A 298 -3.97 -9.07 12.27
CA ARG A 298 -4.23 -10.50 12.08
C ARG A 298 -4.75 -10.80 10.68
N LYS A 299 -5.76 -10.08 10.21
CA LYS A 299 -6.33 -10.27 8.87
C LYS A 299 -5.31 -9.93 7.78
N SER A 300 -4.58 -8.83 7.92
CA SER A 300 -3.53 -8.46 6.96
C SER A 300 -2.39 -9.47 6.91
N CYS A 301 -1.93 -9.99 8.06
CA CYS A 301 -0.93 -11.06 8.09
C CYS A 301 -1.46 -12.36 7.48
N ARG A 302 -2.75 -12.67 7.65
CA ARG A 302 -3.40 -13.84 7.06
C ARG A 302 -3.43 -13.77 5.54
N ILE A 303 -3.96 -12.69 4.97
CA ILE A 303 -4.05 -12.52 3.52
C ILE A 303 -2.64 -12.46 2.90
N ALA A 304 -1.70 -11.72 3.50
CA ALA A 304 -0.32 -11.69 3.02
C ALA A 304 0.37 -13.07 3.13
N GLY A 305 0.09 -13.83 4.19
CA GLY A 305 0.60 -15.19 4.38
C GLY A 305 0.05 -16.20 3.36
N LYS A 306 -1.19 -16.04 2.93
CA LYS A 306 -1.77 -16.82 1.82
C LYS A 306 -1.19 -16.39 0.49
N LYS A 307 -1.06 -15.08 0.26
CA LYS A 307 -0.49 -14.48 -0.95
C LYS A 307 0.88 -15.06 -1.29
N VAL A 308 1.73 -15.31 -0.29
CA VAL A 308 3.09 -15.84 -0.58
C VAL A 308 3.09 -17.26 -1.14
N THR A 309 1.97 -17.99 -1.03
CA THR A 309 1.82 -19.36 -1.54
C THR A 309 1.22 -19.44 -2.94
N GLN A 310 1.03 -18.29 -3.59
CA GLN A 310 0.59 -18.19 -4.99
C GLN A 310 1.46 -17.19 -5.76
N ARG A 311 1.43 -17.28 -7.10
CA ARG A 311 2.14 -16.35 -7.98
C ARG A 311 1.32 -15.07 -8.18
N GLY A 312 1.96 -13.91 -8.10
CA GLY A 312 1.32 -12.61 -8.37
C GLY A 312 0.34 -12.14 -7.27
N LEU A 313 -0.41 -11.08 -7.58
CA LEU A 313 -1.31 -10.37 -6.66
C LEU A 313 -2.79 -10.40 -7.07
N LEU A 314 -3.14 -11.07 -8.17
CA LEU A 314 -4.52 -11.26 -8.59
C LEU A 314 -5.10 -12.54 -7.98
N ASP A 315 -6.43 -12.60 -7.90
CA ASP A 315 -7.21 -13.74 -7.41
C ASP A 315 -6.76 -14.22 -6.01
N LEU A 316 -6.54 -13.26 -5.10
CA LEU A 316 -6.13 -13.54 -3.72
C LEU A 316 -7.23 -14.30 -2.96
N ASP A 317 -6.82 -15.26 -2.14
CA ASP A 317 -7.70 -15.82 -1.11
C ASP A 317 -7.82 -14.84 0.06
N LEU A 318 -8.96 -14.15 0.11
CA LEU A 318 -9.28 -13.12 1.11
C LEU A 318 -9.96 -13.67 2.38
N SER A 319 -10.15 -14.99 2.48
CA SER A 319 -10.79 -15.65 3.63
C SER A 319 -9.89 -15.77 4.86
#